data_AF-A0A6A4V7Y1-F1
#
_entry.id   AF-A0A6A4V7Y1-F1
#
_cell.length_a   1.000
_cell.length_b   1.000
_cell.length_c   1.000
_cell.angle_alpha   90.00
_cell.angle_beta   90.00
_cell.angle_gamma   90.00
#
_symmetry.space_group_name_H-M   'P 1'
#
loop_
_entity.id
_entity.type
_entity.pdbx_description
1 polymer ?
#
loop_
_entity_poly.entity_id
_entity_poly.type
_entity_poly.pdbx_seq_one_letter_code
_entity_poly.pdbx_strand_id
1 'polypeptide(L)'
;MASSSAAKDTEAALGPVEERILELCRTYPKGISDKIIQNDNPELEQKERVQAVNNLLAAGHIDLFKQGSELIYRLKGTSRARGGDAEEKIVYGIIEEAGNKGIWIRDIRFKSNLGMTQLNKLLKTMEGKKLIKSVTSVAASRKKVYMLYDIEPDQSVTGGAWYSDQDFESEFVEVLNQQCYKFLQQRAEQAAASSDGPMAVRNLSCASSKEIAQYISELGISKVRTT
;
A
#
# COMPACT_ATOMS: atom_id res chain seq x y z
N MET A 1 -0.76 -23.56 -27.44
CA MET A 1 0.54 -23.10 -27.94
C MET A 1 1.43 -22.81 -26.76
N ALA A 2 2.29 -23.77 -26.43
CA ALA A 2 3.41 -23.57 -25.54
C ALA A 2 4.51 -22.80 -26.30
N SER A 3 5.26 -21.97 -25.59
CA SER A 3 6.68 -22.24 -25.29
C SER A 3 7.38 -21.00 -24.76
N SER A 4 7.86 -21.17 -23.54
CA SER A 4 8.89 -20.42 -22.83
C SER A 4 10.13 -20.14 -23.70
N SER A 5 10.61 -18.90 -23.71
CA SER A 5 11.94 -18.57 -24.23
C SER A 5 12.97 -18.52 -23.09
N ALA A 6 13.74 -19.60 -22.99
CA ALA A 6 14.99 -19.65 -22.25
C ALA A 6 16.00 -18.67 -22.87
N ALA A 7 16.45 -17.69 -22.08
CA ALA A 7 17.58 -16.85 -22.45
C ALA A 7 18.86 -17.64 -22.19
N LYS A 8 19.65 -17.80 -23.25
CA LYS A 8 20.86 -18.62 -23.34
C LYS A 8 21.91 -18.26 -22.30
N ASP A 9 22.26 -19.23 -21.47
CA ASP A 9 23.49 -19.29 -20.70
C ASP A 9 24.69 -19.29 -21.66
N THR A 10 25.64 -18.37 -21.43
CA THR A 10 26.97 -18.43 -22.03
C THR A 10 27.91 -18.87 -20.92
N GLU A 11 28.00 -20.18 -20.68
CA GLU A 11 29.01 -20.78 -19.79
C GLU A 11 30.40 -20.58 -20.40
N ALA A 12 31.05 -19.47 -20.05
CA ALA A 12 32.51 -19.42 -20.07
C ALA A 12 32.97 -20.33 -18.92
N ALA A 13 33.69 -21.41 -19.23
CA ALA A 13 34.21 -22.34 -18.24
C ALA A 13 34.97 -21.56 -17.15
N LEU A 14 34.39 -21.49 -15.94
CA LEU A 14 35.01 -20.88 -14.78
C LEU A 14 36.21 -21.74 -14.40
N GLY A 15 37.37 -21.13 -14.16
CA GLY A 15 38.53 -21.87 -13.67
C GLY A 15 38.32 -22.30 -12.21
N PRO A 16 39.13 -23.26 -11.72
CA PRO A 16 39.01 -23.78 -10.36
C PRO A 16 39.22 -22.70 -9.29
N VAL A 17 39.99 -21.66 -9.61
CA VAL A 17 40.23 -20.51 -8.72
C VAL A 17 39.00 -19.61 -8.65
N GLU A 18 38.35 -19.36 -9.78
CA GLU A 18 37.12 -18.58 -9.86
C GLU A 18 35.97 -19.25 -9.08
N GLU A 19 35.79 -20.57 -9.23
CA GLU A 19 34.80 -21.34 -8.47
C GLU A 19 35.04 -21.24 -6.96
N ARG A 20 36.30 -21.33 -6.53
CA ARG A 20 36.64 -21.23 -5.11
C ARG A 20 36.36 -19.85 -4.53
N ILE A 21 36.67 -18.79 -5.27
CA ILE A 21 36.33 -17.42 -4.86
C ILE A 21 34.80 -17.24 -4.75
N LEU A 22 34.04 -17.88 -5.64
CA LEU A 22 32.57 -17.86 -5.58
C LEU A 22 32.03 -18.60 -4.35
N GLU A 23 32.60 -19.76 -3.99
CA GLU A 23 32.25 -20.47 -2.74
C GLU A 23 32.53 -19.63 -1.49
N LEU A 24 33.66 -18.94 -1.44
CA LEU A 24 33.99 -18.04 -0.34
C LEU A 24 33.00 -16.88 -0.27
N CYS A 25 32.63 -16.29 -1.41
CA CYS A 25 31.60 -15.25 -1.46
C CYS A 25 30.21 -15.77 -1.02
N ARG A 26 29.90 -17.06 -1.24
CA ARG A 26 28.66 -17.70 -0.74
C ARG A 26 28.70 -17.89 0.78
N THR A 27 29.87 -18.25 1.32
CA THR A 27 30.07 -18.49 2.75
C THR A 27 30.04 -17.19 3.56
N TYR A 28 30.52 -16.09 2.98
CA TYR A 28 30.59 -14.78 3.63
C TYR A 28 29.67 -13.75 2.94
N PRO A 29 28.38 -13.67 3.31
CA PRO A 29 27.40 -12.79 2.66
C PRO A 29 27.68 -11.29 2.85
N LYS A 30 28.49 -10.91 3.85
CA LYS A 30 28.93 -9.51 4.05
C LYS A 30 29.99 -9.07 3.03
N GLY A 31 30.61 -10.02 2.34
CA GLY A 31 31.70 -9.83 1.40
C GLY A 31 33.04 -10.34 1.95
N ILE A 32 33.98 -10.61 1.05
CA ILE A 32 35.32 -11.12 1.35
C ILE A 32 36.39 -10.08 0.97
N SER A 33 37.50 -10.01 1.71
CA SER A 33 38.65 -9.18 1.37
C SER A 33 39.75 -10.00 0.70
N ASP A 34 40.72 -9.34 0.05
CA ASP A 34 41.86 -10.01 -0.59
C ASP A 34 42.64 -10.91 0.38
N LYS A 35 42.68 -10.53 1.67
CA LYS A 35 43.30 -11.31 2.76
C LYS A 35 42.61 -12.65 3.01
N ILE A 36 41.28 -12.69 2.88
CA ILE A 36 40.50 -13.92 3.09
C ILE A 36 40.76 -14.89 1.92
N ILE A 37 40.83 -14.36 0.70
CA ILE A 37 41.16 -15.14 -0.50
C ILE A 37 42.59 -15.70 -0.39
N GLN A 38 43.52 -14.88 0.07
CA GLN A 38 44.92 -15.30 0.28
C GLN A 38 45.08 -16.36 1.39
N ASN A 39 44.29 -16.28 2.47
CA ASN A 39 44.34 -17.26 3.56
C ASN A 39 43.71 -18.61 3.18
N ASP A 40 42.63 -18.60 2.40
CA ASP A 40 41.96 -19.84 1.96
C ASP A 40 42.78 -20.58 0.89
N ASN A 41 43.56 -19.85 0.09
CA ASN A 41 44.39 -20.45 -0.94
C ASN A 41 45.80 -19.82 -1.01
N PRO A 42 46.69 -20.17 -0.07
CA PRO A 42 48.01 -19.56 0.07
C PRO A 42 49.02 -19.96 -1.02
N GLU A 43 48.74 -21.02 -1.79
CA GLU A 43 49.58 -21.46 -2.92
C GLU A 43 49.41 -20.60 -4.19
N LEU A 44 48.40 -19.73 -4.25
CA LEU A 44 48.11 -18.91 -5.43
C LEU A 44 48.99 -17.65 -5.50
N GLU A 45 49.60 -17.41 -6.67
CA GLU A 45 50.38 -16.20 -6.91
C GLU A 45 49.46 -14.96 -6.93
N GLN A 46 49.96 -13.81 -6.46
CA GLN A 46 49.18 -12.57 -6.40
C GLN A 46 48.64 -12.12 -7.77
N LYS A 47 49.37 -12.42 -8.86
CA LYS A 47 48.94 -12.12 -10.23
C LYS A 47 47.73 -12.95 -10.64
N GLU A 48 47.74 -14.25 -10.37
CA GLU A 48 46.65 -15.16 -10.73
C GLU A 48 45.37 -14.83 -9.96
N ARG A 49 45.49 -14.44 -8.69
CA ARG A 49 44.35 -13.99 -7.88
C ARG A 49 43.70 -12.73 -8.45
N VAL A 50 44.50 -11.71 -8.79
CA VAL A 50 43.97 -10.48 -9.39
C VAL A 50 43.32 -10.77 -10.73
N GLN A 51 43.88 -11.70 -11.52
CA GLN A 51 43.31 -12.11 -12.79
C GLN A 51 41.97 -12.83 -12.63
N ALA A 52 41.87 -13.79 -11.71
CA ALA A 52 40.62 -14.49 -11.41
C ALA A 52 39.53 -13.52 -10.89
N VAL A 53 39.88 -12.58 -10.01
CA VAL A 53 38.97 -11.53 -9.55
C VAL A 53 38.49 -10.64 -10.70
N ASN A 54 39.41 -10.21 -11.58
CA ASN A 54 39.05 -9.41 -12.75
C ASN A 54 38.17 -10.20 -13.73
N ASN A 55 38.43 -11.49 -13.93
CA ASN A 55 37.58 -12.38 -14.73
C ASN A 55 36.18 -12.48 -14.14
N LEU A 56 36.06 -12.69 -12.83
CA LEU A 56 34.77 -12.75 -12.12
C LEU A 56 34.01 -11.41 -12.13
N LEU A 57 34.72 -10.29 -12.08
CA LEU A 57 34.15 -8.94 -12.23
C LEU A 57 33.66 -8.71 -13.67
N ALA A 58 34.46 -9.11 -14.67
CA ALA A 58 34.13 -8.98 -16.09
C ALA A 58 32.96 -9.89 -16.49
N ALA A 59 32.92 -11.12 -15.97
CA ALA A 59 31.80 -12.05 -16.12
C ALA A 59 30.56 -11.63 -15.30
N GLY A 60 30.72 -10.70 -14.36
CA GLY A 60 29.63 -10.17 -13.56
C GLY A 60 29.09 -11.17 -12.53
N HIS A 61 29.94 -12.04 -11.99
CA HIS A 61 29.56 -12.92 -10.88
C HIS A 61 29.80 -12.28 -9.51
N ILE A 62 30.67 -11.26 -9.42
CA ILE A 62 30.97 -10.51 -8.19
C ILE A 62 30.94 -8.99 -8.44
N ASP A 63 30.70 -8.22 -7.38
CA ASP A 63 30.79 -6.76 -7.33
C ASP A 63 31.89 -6.33 -6.35
N LEU A 64 32.60 -5.25 -6.68
CA LEU A 64 33.65 -4.66 -5.86
C LEU A 64 33.11 -3.47 -5.05
N PHE A 65 33.35 -3.49 -3.74
CA PHE A 65 33.02 -2.42 -2.80
C PHE A 65 34.28 -1.93 -2.06
N LYS A 66 34.33 -0.65 -1.72
CA LYS A 66 35.40 -0.06 -0.90
C LYS A 66 34.85 0.25 0.49
N GLN A 67 35.38 -0.40 1.52
CA GLN A 67 35.01 -0.14 2.91
C GLN A 67 36.24 0.38 3.67
N GLY A 68 36.32 1.71 3.82
CA GLY A 68 37.49 2.37 4.40
C GLY A 68 38.71 2.26 3.48
N SER A 69 39.78 1.63 3.98
CA SER A 69 41.03 1.36 3.25
C SER A 69 41.08 -0.02 2.57
N GLU A 70 40.09 -0.89 2.79
CA GLU A 70 40.07 -2.25 2.24
C GLU A 70 39.04 -2.42 1.13
N LEU A 71 39.38 -3.28 0.16
CA LEU A 71 38.51 -3.71 -0.93
C LEU A 71 37.77 -4.98 -0.52
N ILE A 72 36.45 -5.00 -0.76
CA ILE A 72 35.55 -6.09 -0.41
C ILE A 72 34.83 -6.56 -1.67
N TYR A 73 34.88 -7.86 -1.93
CA TYR A 73 34.20 -8.54 -3.03
C TYR A 73 32.92 -9.20 -2.53
N ARG A 74 31.81 -9.03 -3.25
CA ARG A 74 30.52 -9.65 -2.91
C ARG A 74 29.90 -10.31 -4.13
N LEU A 75 29.22 -11.43 -3.95
CA LEU A 75 28.56 -12.14 -5.05
C LEU A 75 27.42 -11.30 -5.65
N LYS A 76 27.45 -11.13 -6.98
CA LYS A 76 26.51 -10.34 -7.78
C LYS A 76 25.19 -11.07 -7.99
N GLY A 77 24.49 -11.29 -6.90
CA GLY A 77 23.20 -11.99 -6.85
C GLY A 77 22.55 -11.91 -5.48
N THR A 78 23.34 -11.68 -4.42
CA THR A 78 22.82 -11.48 -3.06
C THR A 78 22.44 -10.02 -2.80
N SER A 79 23.04 -9.07 -3.53
CA SER A 79 22.81 -7.63 -3.37
C SER A 79 22.19 -6.94 -4.59
N ARG A 80 21.68 -7.71 -5.57
CA ARG A 80 20.73 -7.20 -6.57
C ARG A 80 19.28 -7.57 -6.25
N ALA A 81 19.00 -8.04 -5.03
CA ALA A 81 17.75 -7.67 -4.40
C ALA A 81 17.81 -6.15 -4.23
N ARG A 82 17.12 -5.45 -5.13
CA ARG A 82 16.74 -4.05 -4.96
C ARG A 82 16.43 -3.85 -3.47
N GLY A 83 17.08 -2.90 -2.80
CA GLY A 83 16.79 -2.54 -1.40
C GLY A 83 15.29 -2.32 -1.11
N GLY A 84 14.49 -2.17 -2.18
CA GLY A 84 13.05 -2.35 -2.20
C GLY A 84 12.52 -3.48 -1.33
N ASP A 85 12.99 -4.73 -1.36
CA ASP A 85 12.28 -5.81 -0.63
C ASP A 85 12.34 -5.66 0.90
N ALA A 86 13.46 -5.17 1.45
CA ALA A 86 13.57 -4.92 2.89
C ALA A 86 12.79 -3.67 3.29
N GLU A 87 12.87 -2.61 2.49
CA GLU A 87 12.15 -1.36 2.69
C GLU A 87 10.63 -1.54 2.52
N GLU A 88 10.21 -2.37 1.55
CA GLU A 88 8.83 -2.76 1.24
C GLU A 88 8.23 -3.50 2.42
N LYS A 89 8.96 -4.45 3.02
CA LYS A 89 8.53 -5.15 4.23
C LYS A 89 8.35 -4.20 5.43
N ILE A 90 9.27 -3.25 5.62
CA ILE A 90 9.17 -2.26 6.69
C ILE A 90 7.94 -1.37 6.49
N VAL A 91 7.76 -0.82 5.28
CA VAL A 91 6.60 0.05 4.96
C VAL A 91 5.29 -0.73 5.05
N TYR A 92 5.27 -1.97 4.58
CA TYR A 92 4.09 -2.84 4.68
C TYR A 92 3.68 -3.08 6.14
N GLY A 93 4.63 -3.44 7.02
CA GLY A 93 4.34 -3.63 8.45
C GLY A 93 3.84 -2.36 9.14
N ILE A 94 4.36 -1.19 8.78
CA ILE A 94 3.88 0.10 9.30
C ILE A 94 2.43 0.39 8.86
N ILE A 95 2.07 0.03 7.62
CA ILE A 95 0.71 0.22 7.10
C ILE A 95 -0.26 -0.80 7.71
N GLU A 96 0.19 -2.04 7.90
CA GLU A 96 -0.56 -3.10 8.57
C GLU A 96 -0.90 -2.71 10.02
N GLU A 97 0.07 -2.14 10.76
CA GLU A 97 -0.13 -1.62 12.12
C GLU A 97 -1.20 -0.51 12.19
N ALA A 98 -1.36 0.27 11.12
CA ALA A 98 -2.34 1.35 11.05
C ALA A 98 -3.79 0.88 10.80
N GLY A 99 -3.96 -0.34 10.28
CA GLY A 99 -5.26 -0.98 10.06
C GLY A 99 -6.25 -0.14 9.24
N ASN A 100 -7.49 -0.07 9.71
CA ASN A 100 -8.64 0.53 9.03
C ASN A 100 -8.66 2.07 9.03
N LYS A 101 -7.86 2.72 9.88
CA LYS A 101 -7.72 4.20 9.90
C LYS A 101 -6.75 4.69 8.82
N GLY A 102 -5.85 3.81 8.38
CA GLY A 102 -4.76 4.13 7.47
C GLY A 102 -3.70 5.04 8.10
N ILE A 103 -2.62 5.28 7.35
CA ILE A 103 -1.48 6.08 7.80
C ILE A 103 -1.09 7.14 6.76
N TRP A 104 -0.69 8.31 7.24
CA TRP A 104 -0.24 9.40 6.38
C TRP A 104 1.20 9.21 5.92
N ILE A 105 1.52 9.61 4.69
CA ILE A 105 2.87 9.50 4.11
C ILE A 105 3.97 10.13 4.99
N ARG A 106 3.64 11.19 5.74
CA ARG A 106 4.60 11.84 6.64
C ARG A 106 4.95 10.94 7.83
N ASP A 107 3.97 10.22 8.36
CA ASP A 107 4.15 9.33 9.49
C ASP A 107 4.84 8.04 9.06
N ILE A 108 4.51 7.52 7.85
CA ILE A 108 5.26 6.42 7.23
C ILE A 108 6.73 6.83 7.09
N ARG A 109 7.01 8.03 6.56
CA ARG A 109 8.38 8.53 6.41
C ARG A 109 9.13 8.58 7.74
N PHE A 110 8.46 9.06 8.80
CA PHE A 110 9.07 9.17 10.13
C PHE A 110 9.36 7.79 10.73
N LYS A 111 8.43 6.83 10.61
CA LYS A 111 8.58 5.46 11.12
C LYS A 111 9.56 4.61 10.29
N SER A 112 9.58 4.76 8.97
CA SER A 112 10.40 3.96 8.07
C SER A 112 11.83 4.51 7.89
N ASN A 113 12.07 5.76 8.29
CA ASN A 113 13.33 6.48 8.09
C ASN A 113 13.82 6.51 6.62
N LEU A 114 12.87 6.53 5.66
CA LEU A 114 13.17 6.54 4.22
C LEU A 114 13.13 7.94 3.64
N GLY A 115 13.91 8.17 2.57
CA GLY A 115 13.84 9.40 1.79
C GLY A 115 12.49 9.56 1.08
N MET A 116 11.94 10.77 1.00
CA MET A 116 10.61 11.03 0.41
C MET A 116 10.52 10.53 -1.05
N THR A 117 11.58 10.68 -1.84
CA THR A 117 11.63 10.22 -3.24
C THR A 117 11.58 8.69 -3.36
N GLN A 118 12.28 7.98 -2.46
CA GLN A 118 12.29 6.51 -2.42
C GLN A 118 10.93 5.99 -1.96
N LEU A 119 10.38 6.58 -0.89
CA LEU A 119 9.06 6.23 -0.37
C LEU A 119 7.95 6.38 -1.42
N ASN A 120 7.95 7.48 -2.19
CA ASN A 120 6.97 7.66 -3.26
C ASN A 120 7.08 6.62 -4.38
N LYS A 121 8.30 6.21 -4.76
CA LYS A 121 8.49 5.13 -5.76
C LYS A 121 8.02 3.78 -5.22
N LEU A 122 8.30 3.51 -3.95
CA LEU A 122 7.92 2.28 -3.28
C LEU A 122 6.41 2.16 -3.14
N LEU A 123 5.74 3.21 -2.64
CA LEU A 123 4.28 3.26 -2.51
C LEU A 123 3.58 3.07 -3.87
N LYS A 124 4.06 3.70 -4.94
CA LYS A 124 3.53 3.47 -6.30
C LYS A 124 3.71 2.03 -6.76
N THR A 125 4.84 1.41 -6.43
CA THR A 125 5.10 0.01 -6.78
C THR A 125 4.17 -0.93 -6.02
N MET A 126 3.95 -0.69 -4.72
CA MET A 126 3.04 -1.47 -3.88
C MET A 126 1.57 -1.27 -4.26
N GLU A 127 1.16 -0.05 -4.63
CA GLU A 127 -0.18 0.23 -5.20
C GLU A 127 -0.37 -0.54 -6.52
N GLY A 128 0.64 -0.55 -7.40
CA GLY A 128 0.60 -1.30 -8.67
C GLY A 128 0.46 -2.82 -8.47
N LYS A 129 1.09 -3.36 -7.41
CA LYS A 129 0.95 -4.77 -7.00
C LYS A 129 -0.37 -5.07 -6.26
N LYS A 130 -1.21 -4.06 -5.99
CA LYS A 130 -2.43 -4.17 -5.16
C LYS A 130 -2.18 -4.68 -3.74
N LEU A 131 -1.02 -4.37 -3.15
CA LEU A 131 -0.75 -4.67 -1.73
C LEU A 131 -1.35 -3.60 -0.82
N ILE A 132 -1.36 -2.35 -1.29
CA ILE A 132 -1.90 -1.20 -0.59
C ILE A 132 -2.84 -0.44 -1.51
N LYS A 133 -3.71 0.36 -0.91
CA LYS A 133 -4.53 1.34 -1.58
C LYS A 133 -4.41 2.68 -0.87
N SER A 134 -4.67 3.75 -1.63
CA SER A 134 -4.81 5.07 -1.04
C SER A 134 -6.27 5.48 -0.93
N VAL A 135 -6.59 6.08 0.21
CA VAL A 135 -7.91 6.60 0.53
C VAL A 135 -7.75 8.02 1.02
N THR A 136 -8.64 8.91 0.63
CA THR A 136 -8.69 10.27 1.18
C THR A 136 -9.56 10.25 2.42
N SER A 137 -8.99 10.63 3.56
CA SER A 137 -9.74 10.70 4.82
C SER A 137 -10.58 11.97 4.86
N VAL A 138 -11.89 11.80 5.02
CA VAL A 138 -12.85 12.91 5.16
C VAL A 138 -12.69 13.60 6.52
N ALA A 139 -12.56 12.82 7.62
CA ALA A 139 -12.39 13.36 8.97
C ALA A 139 -11.07 14.13 9.16
N ALA A 140 -10.00 13.75 8.45
CA ALA A 140 -8.68 14.37 8.60
C ALA A 140 -8.41 15.48 7.56
N SER A 141 -9.44 16.23 7.15
CA SER A 141 -9.32 17.35 6.19
C SER A 141 -8.75 16.93 4.83
N ARG A 142 -9.35 15.89 4.24
CA ARG A 142 -9.00 15.36 2.91
C ARG A 142 -7.53 14.95 2.76
N LYS A 143 -6.90 14.47 3.83
CA LYS A 143 -5.54 13.94 3.75
C LYS A 143 -5.54 12.57 3.10
N LYS A 144 -4.60 12.36 2.17
CA LYS A 144 -4.32 11.05 1.59
C LYS A 144 -3.68 10.13 2.64
N VAL A 145 -4.37 9.07 2.99
CA VAL A 145 -3.89 7.99 3.86
C VAL A 145 -3.70 6.72 3.03
N TYR A 146 -2.77 5.86 3.46
CA TYR A 146 -2.50 4.56 2.86
C TYR A 146 -2.97 3.47 3.81
N MET A 147 -3.56 2.42 3.25
CA MET A 147 -4.04 1.24 3.99
C MET A 147 -3.85 -0.02 3.14
N LEU A 148 -3.99 -1.19 3.75
CA LEU A 148 -3.94 -2.46 3.03
C LEU A 148 -5.10 -2.56 2.03
N TYR A 149 -4.86 -3.26 0.92
CA TYR A 149 -5.84 -3.39 -0.15
C TYR A 149 -7.12 -4.10 0.34
N ASP A 150 -6.95 -5.17 1.11
CA ASP A 150 -8.04 -6.03 1.60
C ASP A 150 -8.80 -5.44 2.79
N ILE A 151 -8.29 -4.37 3.42
CA ILE A 151 -8.94 -3.75 4.58
C ILE A 151 -9.95 -2.71 4.12
N GLU A 152 -11.18 -2.81 4.60
CA GLU A 152 -12.17 -1.76 4.40
C GLU A 152 -11.90 -0.55 5.30
N PRO A 153 -11.98 0.68 4.76
CA PRO A 153 -11.78 1.89 5.56
C PRO A 153 -12.92 2.05 6.58
N ASP A 154 -12.57 2.53 7.77
CA ASP A 154 -13.55 2.83 8.81
C ASP A 154 -14.53 3.94 8.35
N GLN A 155 -15.78 3.92 8.84
CA GLN A 155 -16.79 4.94 8.55
C GLN A 155 -16.31 6.34 8.95
N SER A 156 -15.47 6.42 9.99
CA SER A 156 -14.83 7.67 10.41
C SER A 156 -13.88 8.23 9.34
N VAL A 157 -13.30 7.38 8.49
CA VAL A 157 -12.39 7.77 7.40
C VAL A 157 -13.18 8.12 6.14
N THR A 158 -14.20 7.35 5.79
CA THR A 158 -15.03 7.56 4.59
C THR A 158 -16.12 8.62 4.77
N GLY A 159 -16.49 8.96 6.00
CA GLY A 159 -17.62 9.85 6.28
C GLY A 159 -18.98 9.14 6.30
N GLY A 160 -18.99 7.80 6.16
CA GLY A 160 -20.20 6.99 6.20
C GLY A 160 -21.07 7.13 4.96
N ALA A 161 -22.37 6.95 5.14
CA ALA A 161 -23.38 6.86 4.08
C ALA A 161 -23.60 8.11 3.22
N TRP A 162 -23.05 9.24 3.64
CA TRP A 162 -23.23 10.54 2.98
C TRP A 162 -22.14 10.85 1.95
N TYR A 163 -21.17 9.94 1.80
CA TYR A 163 -20.02 10.10 0.93
C TYR A 163 -19.88 8.89 0.02
N SER A 164 -19.82 9.11 -1.29
CA SER A 164 -19.40 8.12 -2.28
C SER A 164 -18.11 8.59 -2.92
N ASP A 165 -17.16 7.68 -3.06
CA ASP A 165 -15.85 7.94 -3.67
C ASP A 165 -15.12 9.19 -3.14
N GLN A 166 -15.30 9.49 -1.85
CA GLN A 166 -14.67 10.62 -1.13
C GLN A 166 -15.29 11.99 -1.43
N ASP A 167 -16.38 12.05 -2.19
CA ASP A 167 -17.18 13.24 -2.42
C ASP A 167 -18.48 13.21 -1.61
N PHE A 168 -18.87 14.38 -1.10
CA PHE A 168 -20.13 14.53 -0.37
C PHE A 168 -21.30 14.51 -1.35
N GLU A 169 -22.24 13.60 -1.13
CA GLU A 169 -23.43 13.47 -1.98
C GLU A 169 -24.49 14.52 -1.59
N SER A 170 -24.23 15.80 -1.91
CA SER A 170 -25.17 16.89 -1.64
C SER A 170 -26.52 16.69 -2.33
N GLU A 171 -26.50 16.14 -3.55
CA GLU A 171 -27.72 15.83 -4.31
C GLU A 171 -28.57 14.79 -3.60
N PHE A 172 -27.95 13.78 -2.97
CA PHE A 172 -28.66 12.77 -2.20
C PHE A 172 -29.33 13.37 -0.96
N VAL A 173 -28.62 14.24 -0.24
CA VAL A 173 -29.17 14.98 0.91
C VAL A 173 -30.36 15.85 0.48
N GLU A 174 -30.24 16.52 -0.66
CA GLU A 174 -31.30 17.38 -1.19
C GLU A 174 -32.54 16.56 -1.59
N VAL A 175 -32.36 15.44 -2.28
CA VAL A 175 -33.45 14.51 -2.61
C VAL A 175 -34.13 14.01 -1.33
N LEU A 176 -33.37 13.59 -0.31
CA LEU A 176 -33.94 13.18 0.98
C LEU A 176 -34.74 14.30 1.64
N ASN A 177 -34.22 15.53 1.64
CA ASN A 177 -34.92 16.68 2.20
C ASN A 177 -36.24 16.95 1.45
N GLN A 178 -36.23 16.89 0.13
CA GLN A 178 -37.42 17.02 -0.70
C GLN A 178 -38.45 15.93 -0.41
N GLN A 179 -38.03 14.68 -0.18
CA GLN A 179 -38.97 13.60 0.18
C GLN A 179 -39.56 13.78 1.57
N CYS A 180 -38.75 14.18 2.56
CA CYS A 180 -39.23 14.55 3.89
C CYS A 180 -40.27 15.67 3.80
N TYR A 181 -39.98 16.71 3.02
CA TYR A 181 -40.88 17.84 2.83
C TYR A 181 -42.20 17.41 2.19
N LYS A 182 -42.15 16.63 1.10
CA LYS A 182 -43.34 16.10 0.43
C LYS A 182 -44.22 15.27 1.38
N PHE A 183 -43.61 14.40 2.19
CA PHE A 183 -44.34 13.60 3.17
C PHE A 183 -45.07 14.47 4.21
N LEU A 184 -44.37 15.47 4.76
CA LEU A 184 -44.94 16.39 5.76
C LEU A 184 -46.05 17.25 5.14
N GLN A 185 -45.83 17.75 3.92
CA GLN A 185 -46.84 18.51 3.18
C GLN A 185 -48.09 17.68 2.93
N GLN A 186 -47.93 16.44 2.46
CA GLN A 186 -49.06 15.53 2.21
C GLN A 186 -49.86 15.26 3.49
N ARG A 187 -49.20 15.05 4.64
CA ARG A 187 -49.91 14.92 5.94
C ARG A 187 -50.63 16.19 6.36
N ALA A 188 -50.04 17.36 6.14
CA ALA A 188 -50.67 18.63 6.46
C ALA A 188 -51.92 18.87 5.59
N GLU A 189 -51.85 18.56 4.29
CA GLU A 189 -52.99 18.66 3.37
C GLU A 189 -54.10 17.67 3.73
N GLN A 190 -53.76 16.42 4.07
CA GLN A 190 -54.74 15.43 4.55
C GLN A 190 -55.42 15.87 5.86
N ALA A 191 -54.65 16.44 6.79
CA ALA A 191 -55.20 16.97 8.03
C ALA A 191 -56.16 18.15 7.75
N ALA A 192 -55.79 19.06 6.85
CA ALA A 192 -56.63 20.20 6.47
C ALA A 192 -57.92 19.78 5.72
N ALA A 193 -57.86 18.70 4.95
CA ALA A 193 -59.01 18.14 4.25
C ALA A 193 -59.94 17.33 5.16
N SER A 194 -59.48 16.90 6.34
CA SER A 194 -60.32 16.18 7.30
C SER A 194 -61.32 17.13 7.97
N SER A 195 -62.61 16.74 7.98
CA SER A 195 -63.67 17.47 8.70
C SER A 195 -63.76 17.06 10.19
N ASP A 196 -62.70 16.45 10.72
CA ASP A 196 -62.64 16.03 12.12
C ASP A 196 -62.40 17.22 13.05
N GLY A 197 -62.61 17.01 14.35
CA GLY A 197 -62.39 18.04 15.36
C GLY A 197 -60.95 18.56 15.39
N PRO A 198 -60.71 19.77 15.92
CA PRO A 198 -59.40 20.45 15.89
C PRO A 198 -58.25 19.64 16.52
N MET A 199 -58.56 18.73 17.45
CA MET A 199 -57.57 17.86 18.08
C MET A 199 -57.14 16.68 17.19
N ALA A 200 -58.05 16.16 16.35
CA ALA A 200 -57.76 15.11 15.38
C ALA A 200 -56.92 15.66 14.21
N VAL A 201 -57.29 16.84 13.69
CA VAL A 201 -56.51 17.58 12.67
C VAL A 201 -55.07 17.84 13.14
N ARG A 202 -54.91 18.24 14.40
CA ARG A 202 -53.58 18.45 15.00
C ARG A 202 -52.76 17.16 15.05
N ASN A 203 -53.37 16.04 15.42
CA ASN A 203 -52.67 14.76 15.51
C ASN A 203 -52.30 14.21 14.12
N LEU A 204 -53.14 14.41 13.10
CA LEU A 204 -52.85 14.00 11.72
C LEU A 204 -51.69 14.79 11.10
N SER A 205 -51.62 16.11 11.35
CA SER A 205 -50.60 16.99 10.75
C SER A 205 -49.19 16.77 11.32
N CYS A 206 -49.07 16.16 12.49
CA CYS A 206 -47.79 15.89 13.13
C CYS A 206 -47.22 14.53 12.67
N ALA A 207 -45.91 14.45 12.47
CA ALA A 207 -45.19 13.22 12.18
C ALA A 207 -43.98 13.06 13.11
N SER A 208 -43.73 11.82 13.53
CA SER A 208 -42.54 11.43 14.28
C SER A 208 -41.36 11.16 13.34
N SER A 209 -40.14 11.29 13.86
CA SER A 209 -38.92 10.95 13.12
C SER A 209 -38.90 9.49 12.63
N LYS A 210 -39.54 8.58 13.38
CA LYS A 210 -39.66 7.15 13.03
C LYS A 210 -40.55 6.93 11.81
N GLU A 211 -41.69 7.63 11.72
CA GLU A 211 -42.59 7.53 10.57
C GLU A 211 -41.91 8.06 9.30
N ILE A 212 -41.17 9.16 9.42
CA ILE A 212 -40.41 9.72 8.29
C ILE A 212 -39.30 8.74 7.86
N ALA A 213 -38.57 8.15 8.80
CA ALA A 213 -37.53 7.16 8.50
C ALA A 213 -38.09 5.90 7.82
N GLN A 214 -39.26 5.43 8.25
CA GLN A 214 -39.95 4.30 7.63
C GLN A 214 -40.39 4.64 6.21
N TYR A 215 -40.99 5.81 5.98
CA TYR A 215 -41.37 6.28 4.64
C TYR A 215 -40.17 6.36 3.69
N ILE A 216 -39.04 6.90 4.15
CA ILE A 216 -37.80 6.96 3.35
C ILE A 216 -37.28 5.56 3.02
N SER A 217 -37.38 4.63 3.97
CA SER A 217 -36.96 3.24 3.78
C SER A 217 -37.86 2.50 2.77
N GLU A 218 -39.17 2.73 2.81
CA GLU A 218 -40.15 2.17 1.88
C GLU A 218 -39.99 2.69 0.45
N LEU A 219 -39.58 3.95 0.29
CA LEU A 219 -39.26 4.52 -1.02
C LEU A 219 -38.00 3.92 -1.65
N GLY A 220 -37.20 3.15 -0.90
CA GLY A 220 -35.99 2.49 -1.40
C GLY A 220 -34.85 3.46 -1.78
N ILE A 221 -34.93 4.70 -1.30
CA ILE A 221 -33.99 5.77 -1.67
C ILE A 221 -32.66 5.61 -0.93
N SER A 222 -32.65 5.05 0.30
CA SER A 222 -31.41 4.76 1.01
C SER A 222 -31.11 3.25 1.07
N LYS A 223 -29.89 2.85 0.67
CA LYS A 223 -29.33 1.52 1.01
C LYS A 223 -28.84 1.45 2.46
N VAL A 224 -28.81 2.58 3.14
CA VAL A 224 -28.26 2.73 4.49
C VAL A 224 -29.41 2.84 5.47
N ARG A 225 -29.41 1.97 6.50
CA ARG A 225 -30.32 2.08 7.64
C ARG A 225 -30.08 3.41 8.34
N THR A 226 -31.04 4.31 8.24
CA THR A 226 -31.15 5.46 9.11
C THR A 226 -31.63 4.96 10.48
N THR A 227 -30.77 5.08 11.50
CA THR A 227 -31.09 4.78 12.91
C THR A 227 -31.84 5.90 13.58
#